data_AF-A0A9K3GVH1-F1
#
_entry.id   AF-A0A9K3GVH1-F1
#
_cell.length_a   1.000
_cell.length_b   1.000
_cell.length_c   1.000
_cell.angle_alpha   90.00
_cell.angle_beta   90.00
_cell.angle_gamma   90.00
#
_symmetry.space_group_name_H-M   'P 1'
#
loop_
_entity.id
_entity.type
_entity.pdbx_description
1 polymer ?
#
loop_
_entity_poly.entity_id
_entity_poly.type
_entity_poly.pdbx_seq_one_letter_code
_entity_poly.pdbx_strand_id
1 'polypeptide(L)'
;MSSFASEIYSLRINCGGKEVYINNTKYESDTEKKGASPYYNAGNWAFSSTGNFLDDDRDSDIYILSNTSSLHNTSTFDTDLYTTARTTAISLTYYGLCLINGNYTVMLHFAEIVFTQYNSFNTLGRRVFDVYVQVLYRNATNFRPDLCSL
;
A
#
# COMPACT_ATOMS: atom_id res chain seq x y z
N MET A 1 -19.44 27.04 -4.44
CA MET A 1 -19.58 26.02 -3.38
C MET A 1 -18.20 25.40 -3.20
N SER A 2 -17.49 25.77 -2.14
CA SER A 2 -16.21 25.14 -1.79
C SER A 2 -16.49 23.73 -1.27
N SER A 3 -15.99 22.70 -1.96
CA SER A 3 -15.95 21.35 -1.42
C SER A 3 -15.02 21.36 -0.20
N PHE A 4 -15.58 21.18 1.00
CA PHE A 4 -14.75 20.90 2.17
C PHE A 4 -14.10 19.54 1.93
N ALA A 5 -12.78 19.51 1.86
CA ALA A 5 -12.02 18.27 1.93
C ALA A 5 -12.37 17.59 3.26
N SER A 6 -12.78 16.32 3.20
CA SER A 6 -13.10 15.56 4.42
C SER A 6 -11.80 15.33 5.18
N GLU A 7 -11.61 16.06 6.28
CA GLU A 7 -10.49 15.82 7.18
C GLU A 7 -10.66 14.43 7.84
N ILE A 8 -9.60 13.61 7.82
CA ILE A 8 -9.65 12.23 8.33
C ILE A 8 -8.77 12.02 9.56
N TYR A 9 -9.29 11.27 10.53
CA TYR A 9 -8.62 10.93 11.80
C TYR A 9 -7.87 9.60 11.77
N SER A 10 -8.13 8.76 10.76
CA SER A 10 -7.49 7.46 10.60
C SER A 10 -7.46 7.08 9.13
N LEU A 11 -6.39 6.41 8.71
CA LEU A 11 -6.22 5.87 7.37
C LEU A 11 -5.80 4.40 7.46
N ARG A 12 -6.44 3.55 6.67
CA ARG A 12 -6.18 2.11 6.62
C ARG A 12 -6.30 1.66 5.18
N ILE A 13 -5.24 1.08 4.64
CA ILE A 13 -5.15 0.71 3.22
C ILE A 13 -4.89 -0.79 3.14
N ASN A 14 -5.67 -1.51 2.33
CA ASN A 14 -5.40 -2.91 1.98
C ASN A 14 -4.52 -2.95 0.73
N CYS A 15 -3.20 -2.87 0.92
CA CYS A 15 -2.21 -2.71 -0.15
C CYS A 15 -2.28 -3.84 -1.19
N GLY A 16 -2.65 -3.54 -2.43
CA GLY A 16 -2.85 -4.53 -3.49
C GLY A 16 -4.18 -5.31 -3.41
N GLY A 17 -5.04 -5.00 -2.45
CA GLY A 17 -6.27 -5.73 -2.17
C GLY A 17 -7.55 -4.90 -2.33
N LYS A 18 -8.69 -5.59 -2.36
CA LYS A 18 -10.01 -4.95 -2.35
C LYS A 18 -10.35 -4.40 -0.97
N GLU A 19 -11.40 -3.58 -0.91
CA GLU A 19 -11.94 -3.10 0.36
C GLU A 19 -12.32 -4.31 1.24
N VAL A 20 -11.91 -4.27 2.51
CA VAL A 20 -12.18 -5.33 3.48
C VAL A 20 -12.54 -4.74 4.84
N TYR A 21 -13.38 -5.46 5.58
CA TYR A 21 -13.77 -5.12 6.94
C TYR A 21 -13.23 -6.17 7.91
N ILE A 22 -12.40 -5.74 8.85
CA ILE A 22 -11.81 -6.61 9.87
C ILE A 22 -12.20 -6.05 11.22
N ASN A 23 -12.91 -6.82 12.04
CA ASN A 23 -13.42 -6.36 13.33
C ASN A 23 -14.15 -5.00 13.23
N ASN A 24 -15.05 -4.87 12.25
CA ASN A 24 -15.81 -3.64 11.96
C ASN A 24 -14.95 -2.42 11.55
N THR A 25 -13.68 -2.65 11.24
CA THR A 25 -12.74 -1.63 10.78
C THR A 25 -12.56 -1.76 9.27
N LYS A 26 -12.84 -0.67 8.54
CA LYS A 26 -12.69 -0.60 7.09
C LYS A 26 -11.22 -0.39 6.70
N TYR A 27 -10.75 -1.18 5.74
CA TYR A 27 -9.52 -0.97 5.00
C TYR A 27 -9.86 -0.60 3.56
N GLU A 28 -9.37 0.55 3.09
CA GLU A 28 -9.62 1.06 1.75
C GLU A 28 -8.93 0.20 0.68
N SER A 29 -9.57 0.05 -0.48
CA SER A 29 -9.08 -0.79 -1.58
C SER A 29 -7.88 -0.17 -2.29
N ASP A 30 -6.82 -0.94 -2.49
CA ASP A 30 -5.70 -0.58 -3.34
C ASP A 30 -5.56 -1.59 -4.50
N THR A 31 -6.47 -1.52 -5.47
CA THR A 31 -6.50 -2.46 -6.62
C THR A 31 -5.97 -1.87 -7.92
N GLU A 32 -5.42 -0.64 -7.88
CA GLU A 32 -4.96 0.05 -9.07
C GLU A 32 -3.73 -0.64 -9.68
N LYS A 33 -3.79 -0.98 -10.97
CA LYS A 33 -2.75 -1.75 -11.65
C LYS A 33 -1.79 -0.89 -12.47
N LYS A 34 -1.77 0.43 -12.23
CA LYS A 34 -0.89 1.34 -12.98
C LYS A 34 0.56 0.84 -12.92
N GLY A 35 1.23 0.96 -14.06
CA GLY A 35 2.45 0.22 -14.43
C GLY A 35 3.73 0.57 -13.64
N ALA A 36 4.85 0.71 -14.35
CA ALA A 36 6.19 0.77 -13.74
C ALA A 36 6.36 1.88 -12.70
N SER A 37 5.97 3.12 -13.01
CA SER A 37 6.20 4.26 -12.12
C SER A 37 5.01 5.23 -12.01
N PRO A 38 3.86 4.77 -11.52
CA PRO A 38 2.67 5.58 -11.39
C PRO A 38 2.64 6.51 -10.20
N TYR A 39 1.77 7.50 -10.33
CA TYR A 39 1.09 8.17 -9.23
C TYR A 39 -0.40 7.84 -9.31
N TYR A 40 -0.98 7.44 -8.19
CA TYR A 40 -2.41 7.17 -8.04
C TYR A 40 -2.96 7.93 -6.86
N ASN A 41 -4.07 8.64 -7.07
CA ASN A 41 -4.77 9.39 -6.04
C ASN A 41 -6.15 8.76 -5.86
N ALA A 42 -6.44 8.31 -4.64
CA ALA A 42 -7.69 7.69 -4.22
C ALA A 42 -8.59 8.66 -3.42
N GLY A 43 -8.26 9.96 -3.38
CA GLY A 43 -8.94 10.99 -2.60
C GLY A 43 -8.24 11.23 -1.27
N ASN A 44 -8.54 10.42 -0.26
CA ASN A 44 -7.98 10.58 1.09
C ASN A 44 -6.57 10.01 1.25
N TRP A 45 -6.11 9.26 0.25
CA TRP A 45 -4.76 8.72 0.21
C TRP A 45 -4.29 8.60 -1.24
N ALA A 46 -2.99 8.44 -1.41
CA ALA A 46 -2.37 8.24 -2.70
C ALA A 46 -1.20 7.26 -2.57
N PHE A 47 -0.72 6.73 -3.69
CA PHE A 47 0.56 6.05 -3.72
C PHE A 47 1.38 6.45 -4.95
N SER A 48 2.69 6.29 -4.82
CA SER A 48 3.62 6.32 -5.94
C SER A 48 4.58 5.15 -5.84
N SER A 49 4.98 4.62 -6.99
CA SER A 49 6.02 3.60 -7.08
C SER A 49 7.08 3.96 -8.10
N THR A 50 8.24 3.32 -7.97
CA THR A 50 9.36 3.51 -8.90
C THR A 50 9.96 2.19 -9.35
N GLY A 51 10.67 2.28 -10.48
CA GLY A 51 11.37 1.17 -11.10
C GLY A 51 10.53 0.49 -12.17
N ASN A 52 11.13 -0.49 -12.83
CA ASN A 52 10.45 -1.35 -13.78
C ASN A 52 10.89 -2.79 -13.49
N PHE A 53 9.99 -3.75 -13.64
CA PHE A 53 10.41 -5.14 -13.61
C PHE A 53 11.23 -5.44 -14.87
N LEU A 54 12.17 -6.37 -14.77
CA LEU A 54 12.92 -6.83 -15.93
C LEU A 54 12.00 -7.69 -16.79
N ASP A 55 12.13 -7.56 -18.11
CA ASP A 55 11.39 -8.37 -19.07
C ASP A 55 11.65 -9.86 -18.80
N ASP A 56 10.61 -10.58 -18.39
CA ASP A 56 10.63 -12.00 -18.05
C ASP A 56 9.80 -12.85 -19.02
N ASP A 57 9.65 -12.37 -20.27
CA ASP A 57 8.83 -12.95 -21.34
C ASP A 57 7.32 -13.06 -20.99
N ARG A 58 6.86 -12.33 -19.96
CA ARG A 58 5.42 -12.23 -19.63
C ARG A 58 4.77 -11.08 -20.39
N ASP A 59 3.53 -11.30 -20.83
CA ASP A 59 2.73 -10.31 -21.57
C ASP A 59 2.47 -9.01 -20.78
N SER A 60 2.56 -9.04 -19.45
CA SER A 60 2.41 -7.85 -18.61
C SER A 60 3.08 -8.00 -17.25
N ASP A 61 3.71 -6.92 -16.79
CA ASP A 61 4.19 -6.79 -15.42
C ASP A 61 3.07 -6.98 -14.38
N ILE A 62 3.40 -7.69 -13.29
CA ILE A 62 2.46 -7.98 -12.20
C ILE A 62 2.75 -7.04 -11.03
N TYR A 63 1.86 -6.06 -10.80
CA TYR A 63 1.96 -5.09 -9.68
C TYR A 63 1.12 -5.47 -8.46
N ILE A 64 0.29 -6.51 -8.57
CA ILE A 64 -0.48 -7.09 -7.46
C ILE A 64 -0.21 -8.58 -7.45
N LEU A 65 0.41 -9.06 -6.37
CA LEU A 65 0.67 -10.47 -6.13
C LEU A 65 -0.51 -11.10 -5.42
N SER A 66 -0.89 -12.30 -5.87
CA SER A 66 -1.81 -13.16 -5.14
C SER A 66 -1.03 -14.11 -4.24
N ASN A 67 -1.60 -14.45 -3.10
CA ASN A 67 -1.00 -15.42 -2.19
C ASN A 67 -0.94 -16.81 -2.82
N THR A 68 0.25 -17.42 -2.83
CA THR A 68 0.52 -18.80 -3.27
C THR A 68 1.11 -19.66 -2.16
N SER A 69 1.23 -19.12 -0.95
CA SER A 69 1.88 -19.73 0.21
C SER A 69 0.88 -20.10 1.30
N SER A 70 1.26 -21.05 2.16
CA SER A 70 0.52 -21.27 3.40
C SER A 70 0.93 -20.20 4.40
N LEU A 71 -0.03 -19.35 4.79
CA LEU A 71 0.18 -18.38 5.86
C LEU A 71 0.41 -19.13 7.17
N HIS A 72 1.59 -18.94 7.77
CA HIS A 72 1.92 -19.48 9.09
C HIS A 72 1.86 -18.35 10.13
N ASN A 73 1.39 -18.66 11.34
CA ASN A 73 1.33 -17.72 12.47
C ASN A 73 0.46 -16.47 12.26
N THR A 74 -0.54 -16.52 11.38
CA THR A 74 -1.51 -15.43 11.22
C THR A 74 -2.77 -15.71 12.04
N SER A 75 -3.33 -14.68 12.68
CA SER A 75 -4.67 -14.78 13.27
C SER A 75 -5.69 -15.02 12.14
N THR A 76 -6.75 -15.78 12.40
CA THR A 76 -7.82 -16.04 11.42
C THR A 76 -8.55 -14.79 10.96
N PHE A 77 -8.39 -13.66 11.65
CA PHE A 77 -9.05 -12.39 11.34
C PHE A 77 -8.23 -11.53 10.38
N ASP A 78 -6.90 -11.70 10.36
CA ASP A 78 -6.01 -10.91 9.50
C ASP A 78 -5.74 -11.59 8.16
N THR A 79 -6.17 -12.85 7.98
CA THR A 79 -5.91 -13.63 6.76
C THR A 79 -6.38 -12.91 5.50
N ASP A 80 -7.46 -12.12 5.59
CA ASP A 80 -8.00 -11.40 4.45
C ASP A 80 -7.06 -10.29 3.94
N LEU A 81 -6.25 -9.67 4.81
CA LEU A 81 -5.22 -8.70 4.41
C LEU A 81 -4.03 -9.36 3.72
N TYR A 82 -3.84 -10.66 3.91
CA TYR A 82 -2.69 -11.40 3.40
C TYR A 82 -3.03 -12.24 2.16
N THR A 83 -4.18 -11.98 1.53
CA THR A 83 -4.61 -12.65 0.30
C THR A 83 -3.92 -12.08 -0.94
N THR A 84 -3.58 -10.79 -0.92
CA THR A 84 -2.94 -10.06 -2.01
C THR A 84 -1.97 -9.02 -1.46
N ALA A 85 -0.96 -8.65 -2.23
CA ALA A 85 -0.04 -7.56 -1.88
C ALA A 85 0.36 -6.74 -3.10
N ARG A 86 0.52 -5.43 -2.93
CA ARG A 86 1.16 -4.57 -3.94
C ARG A 86 2.66 -4.86 -3.97
N THR A 87 3.20 -5.01 -5.18
CA THR A 87 4.64 -5.15 -5.42
C THR A 87 5.16 -4.04 -6.31
N THR A 88 6.41 -3.65 -6.11
CA THR A 88 7.11 -2.63 -6.89
C THR A 88 8.54 -3.05 -7.12
N ALA A 89 9.18 -2.57 -8.19
CA ALA A 89 10.54 -2.96 -8.54
C ALA A 89 11.60 -2.33 -7.61
N ILE A 90 11.42 -1.06 -7.22
CA ILE A 90 12.42 -0.33 -6.43
C ILE A 90 11.83 0.26 -5.15
N SER A 91 10.80 1.09 -5.26
CA SER A 91 10.21 1.73 -4.08
C SER A 91 8.70 1.91 -4.21
N LEU A 92 8.05 1.95 -3.04
CA LEU A 92 6.63 2.19 -2.87
C LEU A 92 6.45 3.22 -1.76
N THR A 93 5.71 4.29 -2.05
CA THR A 93 5.37 5.33 -1.08
C THR A 93 3.86 5.50 -1.04
N TYR A 94 3.28 5.37 0.14
CA TYR A 94 1.89 5.74 0.40
C TYR A 94 1.82 7.12 1.06
N TYR A 95 0.82 7.90 0.68
CA TYR A 95 0.55 9.22 1.19
C TYR A 95 -0.83 9.24 1.85
N GLY A 96 -0.90 9.65 3.11
CA GLY A 96 -2.16 10.07 3.72
C GLY A 96 -2.42 11.53 3.41
N LEU A 97 -3.57 11.82 2.80
CA LEU A 97 -3.95 13.17 2.37
C LEU A 97 -4.99 13.74 3.34
N CYS A 98 -4.89 15.04 3.60
CA CYS A 98 -5.81 15.78 4.46
C CYS A 98 -6.04 15.10 5.86
N LEU A 99 -5.00 14.44 6.40
CA LEU A 99 -4.95 13.94 7.80
C LEU A 99 -4.84 15.13 8.77
N ILE A 100 -5.61 15.08 9.86
CA ILE A 100 -5.62 16.12 10.88
C ILE A 100 -4.29 16.15 11.64
N ASN A 101 -3.81 17.34 12.01
CA ASN A 101 -2.60 17.42 12.82
C ASN A 101 -2.80 16.72 14.17
N GLY A 102 -1.95 15.73 14.45
CA GLY A 102 -2.05 14.95 15.69
C GLY A 102 -0.97 13.88 15.78
N ASN A 103 -1.01 13.16 16.88
CA ASN A 103 -0.14 12.00 17.09
C ASN A 103 -0.81 10.76 16.51
N TYR A 104 -0.09 10.03 15.66
CA TYR A 104 -0.59 8.85 14.98
C TYR A 104 0.21 7.61 15.40
N THR A 105 -0.51 6.52 15.64
CA THR A 105 0.07 5.19 15.72
C THR A 105 0.10 4.60 14.32
N VAL A 106 1.30 4.30 13.81
CA VAL A 106 1.46 3.66 12.50
C VAL A 106 1.56 2.14 12.71
N MET A 107 0.65 1.39 12.10
CA MET A 107 0.64 -0.07 12.11
C MET A 107 0.90 -0.58 10.69
N LEU A 108 1.91 -1.44 10.52
CA LEU A 108 2.28 -2.03 9.24
C LEU A 108 2.12 -3.54 9.30
N HIS A 109 1.46 -4.08 8.28
CA HIS A 109 1.18 -5.51 8.15
C HIS A 109 2.09 -6.11 7.08
N PHE A 110 2.91 -7.09 7.48
CA PHE A 110 3.83 -7.79 6.58
C PHE A 110 3.62 -9.29 6.66
N ALA A 111 3.57 -9.94 5.49
CA ALA A 111 3.57 -11.38 5.36
C ALA A 111 4.31 -11.75 4.06
N GLU A 112 5.09 -12.84 4.09
CA GLU A 112 5.60 -13.44 2.87
C GLU A 112 4.50 -14.33 2.27
N ILE A 113 3.99 -13.95 1.09
CA ILE A 113 2.83 -14.60 0.48
C ILE A 113 3.17 -15.42 -0.78
N VAL A 114 4.42 -15.35 -1.25
CA VAL A 114 4.86 -16.00 -2.50
C VAL A 114 5.89 -17.09 -2.23
N PHE A 115 6.96 -16.78 -1.48
CA PHE A 115 8.05 -17.72 -1.24
C PHE A 115 7.62 -18.80 -0.23
N THR A 116 7.54 -20.05 -0.69
CA THR A 116 7.23 -21.20 0.15
C THR A 116 8.49 -21.96 0.55
N GLN A 117 8.49 -22.53 1.76
CA GLN A 117 9.60 -23.34 2.26
C GLN A 117 9.68 -24.74 1.61
N TYR A 118 8.61 -25.17 0.93
CA TYR A 118 8.42 -26.58 0.53
C TYR A 118 8.84 -26.92 -0.90
N ASN A 119 9.21 -25.93 -1.73
CA ASN A 119 9.73 -26.22 -3.07
C ASN A 119 11.23 -26.50 -3.00
N SER A 120 11.52 -27.79 -2.98
CA SER A 120 12.85 -28.36 -2.92
C SER A 120 13.68 -27.92 -4.14
N PHE A 121 14.92 -27.50 -3.86
CA PHE A 121 16.06 -27.38 -4.77
C PHE A 121 16.41 -26.05 -5.45
N ASN A 122 15.67 -24.95 -5.37
CA ASN A 122 16.19 -23.66 -5.86
C ASN A 122 15.71 -22.46 -5.04
N THR A 123 16.61 -22.01 -4.14
CA THR A 123 16.64 -20.72 -3.41
C THR A 123 15.36 -20.27 -2.69
N LEU A 124 15.42 -20.26 -1.35
CA LEU A 124 14.52 -19.50 -0.49
C LEU A 124 14.61 -18.02 -0.90
N GLY A 125 13.64 -17.53 -1.68
CA GLY A 125 13.56 -16.13 -2.03
C GLY A 125 13.56 -15.27 -0.76
N ARG A 126 14.35 -14.21 -0.75
CA ARG A 126 14.46 -13.28 0.37
C ARG A 126 14.10 -11.88 -0.12
N ARG A 127 13.18 -11.22 0.59
CA ARG A 127 12.91 -9.79 0.42
C ARG A 127 13.51 -9.04 1.60
N VAL A 128 14.36 -8.06 1.32
CA VAL A 128 14.92 -7.15 2.31
C VAL A 128 14.57 -5.74 1.87
N PHE A 129 13.98 -4.96 2.76
CA PHE A 129 13.57 -3.60 2.49
C PHE A 129 13.65 -2.77 3.76
N ASP A 130 13.82 -1.47 3.59
CA ASP A 130 13.77 -0.49 4.66
C ASP A 130 12.41 0.21 4.65
N VAL A 131 11.95 0.63 5.83
CA VAL A 131 10.71 1.38 5.99
C VAL A 131 11.04 2.77 6.52
N TYR A 132 10.59 3.78 5.79
CA TYR A 132 10.74 5.19 6.18
C TYR A 132 9.36 5.80 6.40
N VAL A 133 9.19 6.49 7.53
CA VAL A 133 7.97 7.22 7.87
C VAL A 133 8.31 8.69 7.99
N GLN A 134 7.64 9.53 7.20
CA GLN A 134 7.85 10.99 7.20
C GLN A 134 6.57 11.71 7.61
N VAL A 135 6.70 12.70 8.48
CA VAL A 135 5.63 13.62 8.87
C VAL A 135 5.92 14.99 8.29
N LEU A 136 4.98 15.52 7.52
CA LEU A 136 5.06 16.86 6.95
C LEU A 136 4.14 17.81 7.74
N TYR A 137 4.73 18.64 8.59
CA TYR A 137 4.02 19.75 9.22
C TYR A 137 3.89 20.90 8.22
N ARG A 138 2.69 21.12 7.67
CA ARG A 138 2.42 22.30 6.84
C ARG A 138 2.11 23.50 7.74
N ASN A 139 3.12 24.30 8.10
CA ASN A 139 2.89 25.64 8.62
C ASN A 139 2.49 26.55 7.45
N ALA A 140 1.20 26.86 7.36
CA ALA A 140 0.63 27.64 6.27
C ALA A 140 1.00 29.12 6.40
N THR A 141 1.89 29.63 5.54
CA THR A 141 1.86 31.05 5.15
C THR A 141 2.07 31.34 3.67
N ASN A 142 2.56 30.43 2.82
CA ASN A 142 2.65 30.68 1.37
C ASN A 142 2.71 29.40 0.55
N PHE A 143 1.63 28.63 0.51
CA PHE A 143 1.46 27.59 -0.50
C PHE A 143 0.10 27.75 -1.14
N ARG A 144 0.07 28.01 -2.45
CA ARG A 144 -1.15 27.88 -3.27
C ARG A 144 -1.66 26.44 -3.11
N PRO A 145 -2.84 26.21 -2.52
CA PRO A 145 -3.28 24.90 -2.11
C PRO A 145 -4.18 24.27 -3.19
N ASP A 146 -3.59 23.84 -4.31
CA ASP A 146 -4.32 23.12 -5.36
C ASP A 146 -4.32 21.59 -5.11
N LEU A 147 -4.26 21.13 -3.85
CA LEU A 147 -4.01 19.71 -3.50
C LEU A 147 -4.96 19.06 -2.46
N CYS A 148 -6.08 19.68 -2.11
CA CYS A 148 -7.24 18.95 -1.54
C CYS A 148 -8.54 19.19 -2.36
N SER A 149 -8.46 19.59 -3.64
CA SER A 149 -9.61 19.55 -4.57
C SER A 149 -9.16 19.40 -6.03
N LEU A 150 -9.37 18.23 -6.60
CA LEU A 150 -9.82 18.07 -7.99
C LEU A 150 -11.19 17.40 -7.94
#